data_AF-A0A2D4HV38-F1
#
_entry.id   AF-A0A2D4HV38-F1
#
_cell.length_a   1.000
_cell.length_b   1.000
_cell.length_c   1.000
_cell.angle_alpha   90.00
_cell.angle_beta   90.00
_cell.angle_gamma   90.00
#
_symmetry.space_group_name_H-M   'P 1'
#
loop_
_entity.id
_entity.type
_entity.pdbx_description
1 polymer ?
#
loop_
_entity_poly.entity_id
_entity_poly.type
_entity_poly.pdbx_seq_one_letter_code
_entity_poly.pdbx_strand_id
1 'polypeptide(L)'
;MLFPGSWRDMILCVQGTYPLVSEEKLQRLPVEGLAVNVSELVMQPLSVTSFQEQPAPPLVMPRLESNSPQTRDPEEDLLCIARTFSFLRESGWYWGSITANEAKQQLQKMPEGTFLVRDSAHPSYLFTLSVKTNRGPTNIRIEYADSKFQLDSNCLSKPRVLTFPDVVSLIQHYVLSCTVESKSDAPYPPPMPLPPPQKEMIASAVHLKLIRPLSRKDIAPSLQHLCRLQINRCTGKTDQLPLPKRMKDYLKQYPFQL
;
A
#
# COMPACT_ATOMS: atom_id res chain seq x y z
N MET A 1 23.50 11.31 39.31
CA MET A 1 23.81 12.70 38.97
C MET A 1 22.60 13.28 38.26
N LEU A 2 22.02 14.33 38.83
CA LEU A 2 20.84 15.06 38.38
C LEU A 2 21.26 16.31 37.59
N PHE A 3 20.29 16.83 36.84
CA PHE A 3 20.12 18.19 36.27
C PHE A 3 20.14 18.32 34.72
N PRO A 4 19.29 19.20 34.17
CA PRO A 4 18.28 18.83 33.18
C PRO A 4 18.22 19.79 31.97
N GLY A 5 17.60 19.37 30.87
CA GLY A 5 17.30 20.25 29.74
C GLY A 5 15.88 20.82 29.84
N SER A 6 15.76 22.02 30.40
CA SER A 6 14.53 22.81 30.46
C SER A 6 14.06 23.19 29.05
N TRP A 7 12.89 22.72 28.64
CA TRP A 7 12.18 23.22 27.46
C TRP A 7 11.14 24.22 27.95
N ARG A 8 11.58 25.45 28.17
CA ARG A 8 10.71 26.62 28.33
C ARG A 8 11.20 27.68 27.37
N ASP A 9 10.24 28.41 26.80
CA ASP A 9 10.39 29.59 25.94
C ASP A 9 10.54 29.36 24.43
N MET A 10 9.41 29.05 23.79
CA MET A 10 8.98 29.76 22.58
C MET A 10 7.45 29.73 22.49
N ILE A 11 6.80 30.57 23.29
CA ILE A 11 5.44 31.04 23.01
C ILE A 11 5.60 32.27 22.12
N LEU A 12 5.22 32.15 20.86
CA LEU A 12 4.95 33.29 19.98
C LEU A 12 3.53 33.13 19.45
N CYS A 13 2.65 33.93 20.05
CA CYS A 13 1.34 34.28 19.50
C CYS A 13 1.50 34.84 18.09
N VAL A 14 0.72 34.34 17.13
CA VAL A 14 0.24 35.19 16.04
C VAL A 14 -1.25 34.93 15.83
N GLN A 15 -1.98 36.03 15.95
CA GLN A 15 -3.41 36.19 15.78
C GLN A 15 -3.85 35.91 14.34
N GLY A 16 -5.12 35.55 14.21
CA GLY A 16 -5.69 35.00 12.99
C GLY A 16 -5.91 36.00 11.84
N THR A 17 -6.43 35.44 10.76
CA THR A 17 -7.36 36.08 9.81
C THR A 17 -7.87 35.00 8.86
N TYR A 18 -9.16 34.69 8.96
CA TYR A 18 -9.90 33.91 7.98
C TYR A 18 -10.11 34.75 6.72
N PRO A 19 -10.21 34.12 5.54
CA PRO A 19 -11.35 34.47 4.68
C PRO A 19 -12.14 33.25 4.24
N LEU A 20 -13.46 33.41 4.35
CA LEU A 20 -14.53 32.59 3.80
C LEU A 20 -14.77 32.91 2.31
N VAL A 21 -15.51 32.00 1.65
CA VAL A 21 -16.28 32.14 0.39
C VAL A 21 -15.45 31.96 -0.89
N SER A 22 -15.73 30.94 -1.72
CA SER A 22 -16.80 31.02 -2.72
C SER A 22 -17.39 29.66 -3.12
N GLU A 23 -18.71 29.56 -3.02
CA GLU A 23 -19.56 28.54 -3.64
C GLU A 23 -19.72 28.84 -5.14
N GLU A 24 -19.49 27.84 -6.00
CA GLU A 24 -19.94 27.87 -7.40
C GLU A 24 -21.17 26.99 -7.60
N LYS A 25 -22.17 27.63 -8.20
CA LYS A 25 -23.57 27.27 -8.32
C LYS A 25 -23.80 26.68 -9.71
N LEU A 26 -23.85 25.35 -9.84
CA LEU A 26 -24.21 24.73 -11.12
C LEU A 26 -25.74 24.62 -11.23
N GLN A 27 -26.30 25.51 -12.06
CA GLN A 27 -27.71 25.55 -12.44
C GLN A 27 -28.11 24.27 -13.20
N ARG A 28 -29.19 23.63 -12.74
CA ARG A 28 -30.00 22.67 -13.50
C ARG A 28 -31.20 23.40 -14.07
N LEU A 29 -31.50 23.23 -15.36
CA LEU A 29 -32.84 23.28 -15.95
C LEU A 29 -32.85 22.54 -17.32
N PRO A 30 -34.03 22.13 -17.83
CA PRO A 30 -34.29 20.83 -18.45
C PRO A 30 -34.53 20.91 -19.97
N VAL A 31 -34.60 19.75 -20.65
CA VAL A 31 -35.18 19.68 -22.01
C VAL A 31 -36.10 18.47 -22.11
N GLU A 32 -37.38 18.77 -22.34
CA GLU A 32 -38.47 17.85 -22.70
C GLU A 32 -38.26 17.23 -24.09
N GLY A 33 -38.87 16.06 -24.29
CA GLY A 33 -38.77 15.27 -25.50
C GLY A 33 -39.61 15.72 -26.69
N LEU A 34 -39.43 14.99 -27.79
CA LEU A 34 -40.36 14.82 -28.90
C LEU A 34 -40.01 13.51 -29.63
N ALA A 35 -41.00 12.61 -29.74
CA ALA A 35 -41.07 11.53 -30.74
C ALA A 35 -41.13 12.18 -32.15
N VAL A 36 -40.87 11.57 -33.32
CA VAL A 36 -41.22 10.30 -33.99
C VAL A 36 -40.25 10.27 -35.22
N ASN A 37 -39.75 9.18 -35.82
CA ASN A 37 -40.44 8.29 -36.76
C ASN A 37 -39.47 7.24 -37.37
N VAL A 38 -40.09 6.15 -37.82
CA VAL A 38 -39.68 4.83 -38.25
C VAL A 38 -39.18 4.77 -39.69
N SER A 39 -38.27 3.85 -39.99
CA SER A 39 -38.09 3.13 -41.28
C SER A 39 -37.22 1.89 -40.97
N GLU A 40 -37.78 0.73 -40.62
CA GLU A 40 -38.25 -0.34 -41.52
C GLU A 40 -37.15 -0.91 -42.44
N LEU A 41 -36.61 -2.07 -42.07
CA LEU A 41 -35.95 -3.03 -42.96
C LEU A 41 -36.22 -4.45 -42.43
N VAL A 42 -37.24 -5.04 -43.05
CA VAL A 42 -37.71 -6.43 -42.92
C VAL A 42 -36.72 -7.39 -43.58
N MET A 43 -36.43 -8.52 -42.93
CA MET A 43 -35.98 -9.77 -43.57
C MET A 43 -36.51 -10.97 -42.75
N GLN A 44 -37.08 -11.93 -43.47
CA GLN A 44 -37.95 -13.03 -43.02
C GLN A 44 -37.18 -14.25 -42.51
N PRO A 45 -37.80 -15.15 -41.71
CA PRO A 45 -37.18 -16.41 -41.28
C PRO A 45 -37.37 -17.53 -42.33
N LEU A 46 -36.32 -18.28 -42.61
CA LEU A 46 -36.37 -19.50 -43.43
C LEU A 46 -36.55 -20.76 -42.57
N SER A 47 -37.22 -21.72 -43.17
CA SER A 47 -37.96 -22.83 -42.57
C SER A 47 -37.14 -23.94 -41.91
N VAL A 48 -37.78 -24.56 -40.92
CA VAL A 48 -37.40 -25.81 -40.24
C VAL A 48 -37.50 -27.00 -41.22
N THR A 49 -36.46 -27.84 -41.25
CA THR A 49 -36.57 -29.24 -41.72
C THR A 49 -35.98 -30.19 -40.68
N SER A 50 -36.80 -31.18 -40.35
CA SER A 50 -36.59 -32.34 -39.49
C SER A 50 -35.43 -33.25 -39.93
N PHE A 51 -34.59 -33.69 -38.98
CA PHE A 51 -33.82 -34.93 -39.08
C PHE A 51 -33.77 -35.65 -37.73
N GLN A 52 -34.03 -36.95 -37.77
CA GLN A 52 -34.21 -37.84 -36.62
C GLN A 52 -32.97 -38.75 -36.41
N GLU A 53 -32.52 -38.79 -35.15
CA GLU A 53 -31.75 -39.79 -34.37
C GLU A 53 -30.54 -40.57 -34.92
N GLN A 54 -29.43 -40.55 -34.15
CA GLN A 54 -28.84 -41.77 -33.56
C GLN A 54 -27.96 -41.44 -32.31
N PRO A 55 -27.97 -42.27 -31.24
CA PRO A 55 -27.24 -42.00 -30.00
C PRO A 55 -25.84 -42.66 -29.96
N ALA A 56 -24.82 -41.90 -29.57
CA ALA A 56 -23.45 -42.38 -29.28
C ALA A 56 -23.23 -42.52 -27.76
N PRO A 57 -22.37 -43.46 -27.29
CA PRO A 57 -22.26 -43.82 -25.89
C PRO A 57 -21.58 -42.72 -25.05
N PRO A 58 -21.89 -42.60 -23.74
CA PRO A 58 -21.32 -41.56 -22.90
C PRO A 58 -19.85 -41.87 -22.59
N LEU A 59 -18.94 -41.07 -23.15
CA LEU A 59 -17.57 -40.97 -22.66
C LEU A 59 -17.60 -40.26 -21.30
N VAL A 60 -17.37 -41.03 -20.24
CA VAL A 60 -17.13 -40.51 -18.89
C VAL A 60 -15.84 -39.70 -18.91
N MET A 61 -15.95 -38.37 -18.95
CA MET A 61 -14.80 -37.50 -18.71
C MET A 61 -14.52 -37.41 -17.20
N PRO A 62 -13.25 -37.48 -16.76
CA PRO A 62 -12.90 -37.22 -15.38
C PRO A 62 -13.31 -35.79 -15.02
N ARG A 63 -14.12 -35.66 -13.96
CA ARG A 63 -14.49 -34.40 -13.34
C ARG A 63 -13.19 -33.66 -13.00
N LEU A 64 -12.85 -32.63 -13.77
CA LEU A 64 -11.95 -31.60 -13.27
C LEU A 64 -12.68 -31.01 -12.06
N GLU A 65 -12.11 -31.17 -10.87
CA GLU A 65 -12.49 -30.36 -9.72
C GLU A 65 -12.18 -28.91 -10.09
N SER A 66 -13.16 -28.27 -10.70
CA SER A 66 -13.24 -26.84 -10.88
C SER A 66 -13.20 -26.25 -9.48
N ASN A 67 -12.01 -25.85 -9.03
CA ASN A 67 -11.88 -24.82 -8.03
C ASN A 67 -12.84 -23.70 -8.45
N SER A 68 -13.92 -23.54 -7.69
CA SER A 68 -14.85 -22.45 -7.89
C SER A 68 -14.04 -21.16 -7.94
N PRO A 69 -14.25 -20.28 -8.93
CA PRO A 69 -13.71 -18.94 -8.82
C PRO A 69 -14.29 -18.35 -7.54
N GLN A 70 -13.44 -18.06 -6.57
CA GLN A 70 -13.84 -17.29 -5.40
C GLN A 70 -14.50 -16.01 -5.95
N THR A 71 -15.81 -15.89 -5.75
CA THR A 71 -16.54 -14.67 -6.06
C THR A 71 -15.95 -13.59 -5.18
N ARG A 72 -15.05 -12.79 -5.75
CA ARG A 72 -14.51 -11.59 -5.10
C ARG A 72 -15.68 -10.70 -4.75
N ASP A 73 -15.82 -10.36 -3.48
CA ASP A 73 -16.78 -9.36 -3.06
C ASP A 73 -16.17 -7.97 -3.35
N PRO A 74 -16.69 -7.25 -4.35
CA PRO A 74 -16.16 -5.93 -4.69
C PRO A 74 -16.33 -4.92 -3.55
N GLU A 75 -17.33 -5.10 -2.67
CA GLU A 75 -17.57 -4.21 -1.54
C GLU A 75 -16.47 -4.35 -0.47
N GLU A 76 -16.09 -5.59 -0.15
CA GLU A 76 -14.99 -5.87 0.78
C GLU A 76 -13.66 -5.30 0.27
N ASP A 77 -13.38 -5.45 -1.03
CA ASP A 77 -12.16 -4.91 -1.65
C ASP A 77 -12.14 -3.38 -1.58
N LEU A 78 -13.25 -2.71 -1.89
CA LEU A 78 -13.36 -1.26 -1.78
C LEU A 78 -13.16 -0.78 -0.35
N LEU A 79 -13.74 -1.46 0.64
CA LEU A 79 -13.56 -1.14 2.06
C LEU A 79 -12.11 -1.35 2.51
N CYS A 80 -11.47 -2.42 2.06
CA CYS A 80 -10.06 -2.73 2.34
C CYS A 80 -9.13 -1.64 1.78
N ILE A 81 -9.33 -1.26 0.52
CA ILE A 81 -8.56 -0.20 -0.15
C ILE A 81 -8.80 1.14 0.54
N ALA A 82 -10.05 1.51 0.82
CA ALA A 82 -10.39 2.77 1.49
C ALA A 82 -9.75 2.87 2.89
N ARG A 83 -9.80 1.79 3.67
CA ARG A 83 -9.13 1.71 4.98
C ARG A 83 -7.62 1.90 4.85
N THR A 84 -7.01 1.24 3.87
CA THR A 84 -5.57 1.36 3.59
C THR A 84 -5.19 2.79 3.24
N PHE A 85 -6.00 3.48 2.42
CA PHE A 85 -5.80 4.91 2.12
C PHE A 85 -5.89 5.78 3.37
N SER A 86 -6.83 5.52 4.28
CA SER A 86 -6.94 6.26 5.54
C SER A 86 -5.66 6.12 6.38
N PHE A 87 -5.16 4.89 6.52
CA PHE A 87 -3.92 4.64 7.26
C PHE A 87 -2.72 5.32 6.59
N LEU A 88 -2.57 5.20 5.27
CA LEU A 88 -1.49 5.87 4.54
C LEU A 88 -1.52 7.38 4.71
N ARG A 89 -2.70 8.01 4.67
CA ARG A 89 -2.83 9.46 4.90
C ARG A 89 -2.45 9.85 6.32
N GLU A 90 -2.83 9.05 7.32
CA GLU A 90 -2.50 9.29 8.72
C GLU A 90 -1.03 9.05 9.05
N SER A 91 -0.31 8.24 8.26
CA SER A 91 1.09 7.89 8.53
C SER A 91 2.07 9.04 8.29
N GLY A 92 1.70 10.02 7.46
CA GLY A 92 2.52 11.20 7.15
C GLY A 92 3.68 10.96 6.19
N TRP A 93 3.91 9.72 5.75
CA TRP A 93 4.94 9.34 4.77
C TRP A 93 4.37 8.80 3.46
N TYR A 94 3.06 8.96 3.26
CA TYR A 94 2.40 8.85 1.98
C TYR A 94 2.45 10.17 1.23
N TRP A 95 2.96 10.14 0.00
CA TRP A 95 3.19 11.34 -0.82
C TRP A 95 2.11 11.56 -1.89
N GLY A 96 1.07 10.71 -1.93
CA GLY A 96 0.01 10.85 -2.92
C GLY A 96 0.51 10.66 -4.36
N SER A 97 0.01 11.48 -5.27
CA SER A 97 0.18 11.35 -6.71
C SER A 97 1.50 11.90 -7.27
N ILE A 98 2.57 11.90 -6.48
CA ILE A 98 3.88 12.30 -7.00
C ILE A 98 4.40 11.30 -8.02
N THR A 99 5.17 11.78 -8.98
CA THR A 99 5.79 10.96 -10.02
C THR A 99 6.96 10.15 -9.47
N ALA A 100 7.33 9.10 -10.20
CA ALA A 100 8.53 8.32 -9.91
C ALA A 100 9.81 9.19 -9.92
N ASN A 101 9.85 10.21 -10.77
CA ASN A 101 11.00 11.10 -10.89
C ASN A 101 11.11 12.05 -9.70
N GLU A 102 10.00 12.64 -9.25
CA GLU A 102 9.96 13.47 -8.04
C GLU A 102 10.35 12.66 -6.81
N ALA A 103 9.82 11.44 -6.66
CA ALA A 103 10.20 10.55 -5.57
C ALA A 103 11.70 10.23 -5.58
N LYS A 104 12.28 9.95 -6.76
CA LYS A 104 13.73 9.74 -6.92
C LYS A 104 14.52 10.97 -6.47
N GLN A 105 14.11 12.18 -6.86
CA GLN A 105 14.78 13.42 -6.48
C GLN A 105 14.76 13.65 -4.97
N GLN A 106 13.62 13.40 -4.31
CA GLN A 106 13.50 13.52 -2.85
C GLN A 106 14.40 12.51 -2.12
N LEU A 107 14.47 11.27 -2.62
CA LEU A 107 15.25 10.19 -2.01
C LEU A 107 16.75 10.25 -2.33
N GLN A 108 17.16 10.90 -3.42
CA GLN A 108 18.56 10.91 -3.87
C GLN A 108 19.50 11.50 -2.82
N LYS A 109 19.04 12.55 -2.12
CA LYS A 109 19.77 13.28 -1.07
C LYS A 109 19.57 12.69 0.34
N MET A 110 18.79 11.62 0.46
CA MET A 110 18.50 10.98 1.75
C MET A 110 19.43 9.79 1.99
N PRO A 111 19.63 9.37 3.25
CA PRO A 111 20.47 8.22 3.53
C PRO A 111 19.81 6.91 3.06
N GLU A 112 20.61 5.86 2.90
CA GLU A 112 20.10 4.53 2.58
C GLU A 112 19.03 4.07 3.57
N GLY A 113 18.02 3.39 3.05
CA GLY A 113 16.86 2.90 3.79
C GLY A 113 15.78 3.93 4.07
N THR A 114 15.91 5.17 3.58
CA THR A 114 14.77 6.10 3.52
C THR A 114 13.78 5.61 2.47
N PHE A 115 12.50 5.62 2.81
CA PHE A 115 11.44 5.24 1.88
C PHE A 115 10.24 6.18 1.95
N LEU A 116 9.39 6.14 0.93
CA LEU A 116 8.08 6.76 0.90
C LEU A 116 7.12 5.89 0.08
N VAL A 117 5.82 6.03 0.35
CA VAL A 117 4.77 5.41 -0.48
C VAL A 117 4.07 6.49 -1.28
N ARG A 118 3.76 6.20 -2.54
CA ARG A 118 3.08 7.09 -3.47
C ARG A 118 2.11 6.30 -4.34
N ASP A 119 1.29 6.99 -5.10
CA ASP A 119 0.44 6.37 -6.11
C ASP A 119 1.29 5.79 -7.23
N SER A 120 0.83 4.66 -7.74
CA SER A 120 1.42 4.07 -8.93
C SER A 120 0.99 4.84 -10.18
N ALA A 121 1.93 5.09 -11.09
CA ALA A 121 1.61 5.60 -12.41
C ALA A 121 1.12 4.48 -13.36
N HIS A 122 1.26 3.22 -12.96
CA HIS A 122 0.85 2.06 -13.75
C HIS A 122 -0.59 1.68 -13.41
N PRO A 123 -1.49 1.51 -14.40
CA PRO A 123 -2.92 1.32 -14.17
C PRO A 123 -3.26 0.05 -13.39
N SER A 124 -2.44 -0.99 -13.49
CA SER A 124 -2.64 -2.27 -12.78
C SER A 124 -2.25 -2.26 -11.30
N TYR A 125 -1.72 -1.17 -10.76
CA TYR A 125 -1.25 -1.09 -9.37
C TYR A 125 -1.78 0.18 -8.72
N LEU A 126 -2.13 0.11 -7.44
CA LEU A 126 -2.59 1.28 -6.68
C LEU A 126 -1.43 2.09 -6.12
N PHE A 127 -0.45 1.39 -5.52
CA PHE A 127 0.63 2.00 -4.77
C PHE A 127 2.00 1.58 -5.27
N THR A 128 2.99 2.44 -5.03
CA THR A 128 4.40 2.17 -5.28
C THR A 128 5.23 2.61 -4.08
N LEU A 129 6.07 1.71 -3.59
CA LEU A 129 7.10 1.98 -2.60
C LEU A 129 8.35 2.52 -3.30
N SER A 130 8.76 3.74 -2.96
CA SER A 130 10.02 4.31 -3.43
C SER A 130 11.02 4.29 -2.28
N VAL A 131 12.19 3.68 -2.48
CA VAL A 131 13.19 3.47 -1.43
C VAL A 131 14.59 3.82 -1.92
N LYS A 132 15.39 4.48 -1.07
CA LYS A 132 16.81 4.72 -1.30
C LYS A 132 17.62 3.47 -0.94
N THR A 133 18.17 2.80 -1.96
CA THR A 133 19.11 1.68 -1.82
C THR A 133 20.56 2.17 -2.03
N ASN A 134 21.54 1.29 -1.79
CA ASN A 134 22.95 1.55 -2.10
C ASN A 134 23.20 1.90 -3.59
N ARG A 135 22.41 1.35 -4.53
CA ARG A 135 22.47 1.64 -5.97
C ARG A 135 21.69 2.89 -6.38
N GLY A 136 21.00 3.53 -5.43
CA GLY A 136 20.16 4.70 -5.67
C GLY A 136 18.68 4.45 -5.37
N PRO A 137 17.82 5.44 -5.68
CA PRO A 137 16.39 5.32 -5.44
C PRO A 137 15.73 4.32 -6.40
N THR A 138 15.08 3.31 -5.84
CA THR A 138 14.38 2.23 -6.54
C THR A 138 12.89 2.32 -6.28
N ASN A 139 12.08 1.92 -7.26
CA ASN A 139 10.62 1.84 -7.12
C ASN A 139 10.21 0.37 -7.12
N ILE A 140 9.34 0.00 -6.20
CA ILE A 140 8.80 -1.34 -6.03
C ILE A 140 7.29 -1.22 -6.04
N ARG A 141 6.62 -1.97 -6.92
CA ARG A 141 5.17 -1.95 -7.02
C ARG A 141 4.56 -2.77 -5.88
N ILE A 142 3.42 -2.30 -5.38
CA ILE A 142 2.65 -3.02 -4.38
C ILE A 142 1.44 -3.63 -5.09
N GLU A 143 1.40 -4.94 -5.13
CA GLU A 143 0.33 -5.72 -5.73
C GLU A 143 -0.82 -5.85 -4.75
N TYR A 144 -2.04 -5.86 -5.29
CA TYR A 144 -3.25 -6.16 -4.57
C TYR A 144 -3.91 -7.38 -5.20
N ALA A 145 -3.95 -8.48 -4.45
CA ALA A 145 -4.52 -9.76 -4.88
C ALA A 145 -5.23 -10.41 -3.69
N ASP A 146 -6.41 -10.98 -3.96
CA ASP A 146 -7.22 -11.71 -2.97
C ASP A 146 -7.39 -10.94 -1.66
N SER A 147 -7.81 -9.67 -1.82
CA SER A 147 -8.04 -8.69 -0.75
C SER A 147 -6.83 -8.38 0.14
N LYS A 148 -5.61 -8.67 -0.33
CA LYS A 148 -4.34 -8.47 0.39
C LYS A 148 -3.30 -7.75 -0.45
N PHE A 149 -2.37 -7.10 0.23
CA PHE A 149 -1.23 -6.40 -0.35
C PHE A 149 0.05 -7.20 -0.24
N GLN A 150 0.87 -7.16 -1.29
CA GLN A 150 2.20 -7.78 -1.32
C GLN A 150 3.18 -6.94 -2.13
N LEU A 151 4.48 -7.12 -1.91
CA LEU A 151 5.52 -6.52 -2.76
C LEU A 151 5.75 -7.40 -3.98
N ASP A 152 6.01 -6.75 -5.12
CA ASP A 152 6.41 -7.42 -6.36
C ASP A 152 7.62 -8.35 -6.12
N SER A 153 7.42 -9.64 -6.43
CA SER A 153 8.34 -10.75 -6.18
C SER A 153 9.71 -10.53 -6.81
N ASN A 154 9.77 -9.80 -7.93
CA ASN A 154 11.03 -9.57 -8.66
C ASN A 154 12.02 -8.69 -7.89
N CYS A 155 11.58 -7.98 -6.86
CA CYS A 155 12.42 -7.06 -6.09
C CYS A 155 12.97 -7.67 -4.79
N LEU A 156 12.57 -8.90 -4.42
CA LEU A 156 12.94 -9.52 -3.15
C LEU A 156 13.99 -10.62 -3.35
N SER A 157 15.06 -10.57 -2.57
CA SER A 157 16.11 -11.62 -2.56
C SER A 157 15.65 -12.93 -1.92
N LYS A 158 14.57 -12.92 -1.13
CA LYS A 158 13.95 -14.10 -0.52
C LYS A 158 12.58 -14.33 -1.16
N PRO A 159 12.27 -15.52 -1.71
CA PRO A 159 11.03 -15.81 -2.44
C PRO A 159 9.78 -15.96 -1.55
N ARG A 160 9.80 -15.42 -0.32
CA ARG A 160 8.63 -15.44 0.57
C ARG A 160 7.83 -14.16 0.32
N VAL A 161 6.95 -14.23 -0.66
CA VAL A 161 5.94 -13.19 -0.87
C VAL A 161 5.00 -13.22 0.33
N LEU A 162 5.12 -12.22 1.19
CA LEU A 162 4.25 -12.07 2.34
C LEU A 162 3.05 -11.21 1.94
N THR A 163 1.86 -11.69 2.26
CA THR A 163 0.61 -10.98 2.03
C THR A 163 0.11 -10.34 3.32
N PHE A 164 -0.42 -9.13 3.22
CA PHE A 164 -0.86 -8.33 4.36
C PHE A 164 -2.25 -7.73 4.09
N PRO A 165 -3.06 -7.48 5.14
CA PRO A 165 -4.39 -6.88 4.97
C PRO A 165 -4.33 -5.41 4.54
N ASP A 166 -3.23 -4.71 4.82
CA ASP A 166 -3.05 -3.30 4.48
C ASP A 166 -1.57 -2.98 4.22
N VAL A 167 -1.32 -1.87 3.51
CA VAL A 167 0.04 -1.45 3.12
C VAL A 167 0.87 -1.03 4.33
N VAL A 168 0.28 -0.46 5.38
CA VAL A 168 1.05 0.01 6.54
C VAL A 168 1.60 -1.18 7.33
N SER A 169 0.79 -2.23 7.54
CA SER A 169 1.20 -3.51 8.08
C SER A 169 2.35 -4.14 7.27
N LEU A 170 2.22 -4.14 5.94
CA LEU A 170 3.26 -4.62 5.04
C LEU A 170 4.57 -3.89 5.29
N ILE A 171 4.57 -2.55 5.20
CA ILE A 171 5.78 -1.74 5.36
C ILE A 171 6.38 -1.91 6.76
N GLN A 172 5.54 -1.91 7.79
CA GLN A 172 5.98 -2.13 9.17
C GLN A 172 6.69 -3.46 9.36
N HIS A 173 6.14 -4.54 8.79
CA HIS A 173 6.78 -5.83 8.86
C HIS A 173 8.17 -5.83 8.21
N TYR A 174 8.32 -5.23 7.03
CA TYR A 174 9.62 -5.14 6.36
C TYR A 174 10.61 -4.25 7.12
N VAL A 175 10.16 -3.12 7.69
CA VAL A 175 11.01 -2.27 8.54
C VAL A 175 11.52 -3.04 9.76
N LEU A 176 10.64 -3.71 10.49
CA LEU A 176 11.01 -4.50 11.66
C LEU A 176 11.96 -5.64 11.30
N SER A 177 11.71 -6.32 10.17
CA SER A 177 12.56 -7.41 9.67
C SER A 177 13.97 -6.94 9.32
N CYS A 178 14.15 -5.73 8.78
CA CYS A 178 15.48 -5.19 8.49
C CYS A 178 16.27 -4.80 9.76
N THR A 179 15.59 -4.44 10.85
CA THR A 179 16.25 -4.07 12.12
C THR A 179 16.86 -5.27 12.83
N VAL A 180 16.27 -6.46 12.70
CA VAL A 180 16.78 -7.69 13.33
C VAL A 180 17.99 -8.27 12.60
N GLU A 181 18.05 -8.16 11.27
CA GLU A 181 19.20 -8.65 10.48
C GLU A 181 20.45 -7.77 10.63
N SER A 182 20.30 -6.47 10.94
CA SER A 182 21.45 -5.55 11.08
C SER A 182 22.19 -5.66 12.42
N LYS A 183 21.66 -6.41 13.41
CA LYS A 183 22.26 -6.57 14.75
C LYS A 183 23.05 -7.87 14.92
N SER A 184 23.12 -8.72 13.90
CA SER A 184 23.87 -10.00 13.96
C SER A 184 25.32 -9.87 13.48
N ASP A 185 25.97 -8.71 13.66
CA ASP A 185 27.40 -8.55 13.39
C ASP A 185 28.19 -8.97 14.64
N ALA A 186 28.31 -10.29 14.82
CA ALA A 186 29.19 -10.90 15.81
C ALA A 186 30.61 -11.10 15.19
N PRO A 187 31.70 -10.93 15.97
CA PRO A 187 33.07 -11.01 15.45
C PRO A 187 33.43 -12.41 14.93
N TYR A 188 34.04 -12.47 13.74
CA TYR A 188 34.56 -13.64 13.02
C TYR A 188 35.42 -14.63 13.86
N PRO A 189 35.55 -15.88 13.37
CA PRO A 189 36.85 -16.53 13.21
C PRO A 189 37.21 -16.83 11.71
N PRO A 190 38.49 -17.13 11.38
CA PRO A 190 39.12 -16.96 10.06
C PRO A 190 38.80 -18.05 8.98
N PRO A 191 39.24 -17.86 7.72
CA PRO A 191 38.70 -18.52 6.53
C PRO A 191 39.35 -19.87 6.20
N MET A 192 38.54 -20.86 5.79
CA MET A 192 39.02 -22.05 5.08
C MET A 192 38.94 -21.86 3.55
N PRO A 193 39.92 -22.36 2.78
CA PRO A 193 40.05 -22.10 1.34
C PRO A 193 39.20 -23.06 0.51
N LEU A 194 38.29 -22.53 -0.31
CA LEU A 194 37.47 -23.27 -1.27
C LEU A 194 37.22 -22.41 -2.55
N PRO A 195 36.93 -23.04 -3.72
CA PRO A 195 37.62 -22.87 -5.01
C PRO A 195 37.17 -21.65 -5.87
N PRO A 196 37.77 -21.40 -7.06
CA PRO A 196 37.57 -20.16 -7.81
C PRO A 196 36.11 -19.94 -8.26
N PRO A 197 35.68 -18.67 -8.41
CA PRO A 197 34.28 -18.33 -8.58
C PRO A 197 33.81 -18.77 -9.97
N GLN A 198 32.87 -19.71 -10.01
CA GLN A 198 31.98 -19.81 -11.16
C GLN A 198 31.14 -18.53 -11.18
N LYS A 199 31.20 -17.86 -12.31
CA LYS A 199 30.55 -16.59 -12.62
C LYS A 199 29.04 -16.81 -12.70
N GLU A 200 28.42 -17.09 -11.56
CA GLU A 200 26.98 -17.26 -11.46
C GLU A 200 26.31 -15.92 -11.22
N MET A 201 25.38 -15.64 -12.10
CA MET A 201 24.62 -14.44 -12.30
C MET A 201 23.65 -14.22 -11.12
N ILE A 202 24.14 -13.73 -9.97
CA ILE A 202 23.32 -13.40 -8.78
C ILE A 202 23.42 -11.91 -8.41
N ALA A 203 23.59 -11.03 -9.40
CA ALA A 203 23.86 -9.60 -9.18
C ALA A 203 22.62 -8.68 -9.27
N SER A 204 21.41 -9.23 -9.38
CA SER A 204 20.18 -8.44 -9.58
C SER A 204 19.24 -8.34 -8.38
N ALA A 205 19.39 -9.19 -7.35
CA ALA A 205 18.51 -9.13 -6.19
C ALA A 205 18.80 -7.85 -5.39
N VAL A 206 17.86 -6.90 -5.46
CA VAL A 206 17.91 -5.67 -4.69
C VAL A 206 17.78 -6.06 -3.21
N HIS A 207 18.79 -5.72 -2.41
CA HIS A 207 18.71 -5.88 -0.96
C HIS A 207 17.75 -4.79 -0.45
N LEU A 208 16.47 -5.13 -0.35
CA LEU A 208 15.46 -4.20 0.15
C LEU A 208 15.71 -3.92 1.63
N LYS A 209 16.18 -2.72 1.93
CA LYS A 209 16.40 -2.24 3.29
C LYS A 209 15.44 -1.09 3.58
N LEU A 210 14.46 -1.32 4.46
CA LEU A 210 13.56 -0.27 4.95
C LEU A 210 13.96 0.11 6.38
N ILE A 211 14.27 1.39 6.60
CA ILE A 211 14.75 1.88 7.90
C ILE A 211 13.89 3.03 8.39
N ARG A 212 13.71 4.07 7.57
CA ARG A 212 13.03 5.30 8.01
C ARG A 212 12.03 5.79 6.95
N PRO A 213 10.82 6.18 7.35
CA PRO A 213 9.89 6.85 6.45
C PRO A 213 10.38 8.28 6.14
N LEU A 214 10.14 8.75 4.93
CA LEU A 214 10.31 10.15 4.54
C LEU A 214 8.96 10.86 4.69
N SER A 215 8.80 11.61 5.77
CA SER A 215 7.61 12.42 5.98
C SER A 215 7.61 13.67 5.11
N ARG A 216 6.42 14.11 4.72
CA ARG A 216 6.20 15.38 4.04
C ARG A 216 6.51 16.56 4.97
N LYS A 217 7.29 17.53 4.50
CA LYS A 217 7.69 18.70 5.32
C LYS A 217 6.54 19.68 5.56
N ASP A 218 5.57 19.68 4.67
CA ASP A 218 4.37 20.52 4.69
C ASP A 218 3.27 19.95 5.60
N ILE A 219 3.41 18.71 6.07
CA ILE A 219 2.41 18.04 6.90
C ILE A 219 3.08 17.59 8.21
N ALA A 220 2.95 18.43 9.23
CA ALA A 220 3.35 18.05 10.58
C ALA A 220 2.22 17.21 11.22
N PRO A 221 2.51 16.01 11.76
CA PRO A 221 1.52 15.23 12.49
C PRO A 221 1.10 15.98 13.76
N SER A 222 -0.16 15.79 14.17
CA SER A 222 -0.63 16.34 15.44
C SER A 222 0.11 15.71 16.61
N LEU A 223 0.25 16.45 17.72
CA LEU A 223 0.83 15.91 18.95
C LEU A 223 0.08 14.66 19.42
N GLN A 224 -1.24 14.63 19.24
CA GLN A 224 -2.08 13.48 19.57
C GLN A 224 -1.66 12.23 18.79
N HIS A 225 -1.39 12.37 17.49
CA HIS A 225 -0.92 11.27 16.64
C HIS A 225 0.49 10.82 17.04
N LEU A 226 1.40 11.77 17.32
CA LEU A 226 2.75 11.45 17.81
C LEU A 226 2.71 10.66 19.13
N CYS A 227 1.83 11.05 20.06
CA CYS A 227 1.59 10.29 21.29
C CYS A 227 1.06 8.89 20.99
N ARG A 228 0.12 8.74 20.04
CA ARG A 228 -0.39 7.42 19.60
C ARG A 228 0.72 6.53 19.07
N LEU A 229 1.58 7.03 18.18
CA LEU A 229 2.73 6.27 17.66
C LEU A 229 3.67 5.85 18.80
N GLN A 230 3.96 6.76 19.73
CA GLN A 230 4.84 6.46 20.86
C GLN A 230 4.25 5.38 21.78
N ILE A 231 2.94 5.45 22.06
CA ILE A 231 2.25 4.41 22.84
C ILE A 231 2.30 3.06 22.12
N ASN A 232 2.00 3.02 20.82
CA ASN A 232 2.00 1.80 20.02
C ASN A 232 3.39 1.14 19.93
N ARG A 233 4.47 1.93 20.01
CA ARG A 233 5.85 1.43 20.11
C ARG A 233 6.17 0.80 21.46
N CYS A 234 5.57 1.30 22.53
CA CYS A 234 5.79 0.80 23.89
C CYS A 234 4.90 -0.39 24.25
N THR A 235 3.68 -0.47 23.71
CA THR A 235 2.73 -1.54 24.02
C THR A 235 1.88 -1.94 22.82
N GLY A 236 1.76 -3.25 22.59
CA GLY A 236 0.78 -3.82 21.65
C GLY A 236 -0.60 -4.07 22.27
N LYS A 237 -0.76 -3.85 23.58
CA LYS A 237 -1.99 -4.15 24.34
C LYS A 237 -2.71 -2.86 24.74
N THR A 238 -3.19 -2.09 23.77
CA THR A 238 -3.83 -0.78 24.00
C THR A 238 -5.12 -0.87 24.83
N ASP A 239 -5.80 -2.03 24.82
CA ASP A 239 -7.02 -2.28 25.61
C ASP A 239 -6.80 -2.27 27.13
N GLN A 240 -5.59 -2.61 27.59
CA GLN A 240 -5.27 -2.74 29.01
C GLN A 240 -4.81 -1.43 29.64
N LEU A 241 -4.65 -0.38 28.83
CA LEU A 241 -4.21 0.91 29.32
C LEU A 241 -5.28 1.58 30.20
N PRO A 242 -4.88 2.30 31.27
CA PRO A 242 -5.80 3.05 32.13
C PRO A 242 -6.26 4.36 31.45
N LEU A 243 -6.83 4.24 30.25
CA LEU A 243 -7.28 5.36 29.43
C LEU A 243 -8.81 5.34 29.25
N PRO A 244 -9.44 6.51 29.08
CA PRO A 244 -10.84 6.61 28.69
C PRO A 244 -11.14 5.86 27.39
N LYS A 245 -12.37 5.35 27.23
CA LYS A 245 -12.81 4.58 26.03
C LYS A 245 -12.49 5.32 24.72
N ARG A 246 -12.82 6.61 24.63
CA ARG A 246 -12.53 7.45 23.46
C ARG A 246 -11.06 7.47 23.07
N MET A 247 -10.15 7.44 24.04
CA MET A 247 -8.71 7.39 23.76
C MET A 247 -8.28 6.00 23.29
N LYS A 248 -8.84 4.93 23.86
CA LYS A 248 -8.62 3.56 23.38
C LYS A 248 -9.10 3.39 21.93
N ASP A 249 -10.28 3.93 21.61
CA ASP A 249 -10.84 3.89 20.26
C ASP A 249 -9.94 4.66 19.28
N TYR A 250 -9.41 5.81 19.69
CA TYR A 250 -8.43 6.57 18.90
C TYR A 250 -7.11 5.80 18.64
N LEU A 251 -6.63 5.04 19.62
CA LEU A 251 -5.46 4.16 19.43
C LEU A 251 -5.77 3.02 18.45
N LYS A 252 -6.98 2.45 18.50
CA LYS A 252 -7.41 1.36 17.60
C LYS A 252 -7.59 1.79 16.15
N GLN A 253 -7.91 3.07 15.91
CA GLN A 253 -8.02 3.61 14.56
C GLN A 253 -6.69 3.57 13.79
N TYR A 254 -5.55 3.49 14.47
CA TYR A 254 -4.25 3.35 13.83
C TYR A 254 -3.32 2.52 14.72
N PRO A 255 -3.34 1.19 14.58
CA PRO A 255 -2.59 0.27 15.45
C PRO A 255 -1.13 0.06 15.01
N PHE A 256 -0.51 1.06 14.38
CA PHE A 256 0.84 0.96 13.80
C PHE A 256 1.86 1.80 14.59
N GLN A 257 3.14 1.46 14.41
CA GLN A 257 4.31 2.07 15.05
C GLN A 257 5.08 3.02 14.12
N LEU A 258 4.69 3.08 12.85
CA LEU A 258 5.25 3.88 11.77
C LEU A 258 4.32 5.02 11.38
#